data_AF-A8KQA0-F1
#
_entry.id   AF-A8KQA0-F1
#
_cell.length_a   1.000
_cell.length_b   1.000
_cell.length_c   1.000
_cell.angle_alpha   90.00
_cell.angle_beta   90.00
_cell.angle_gamma   90.00
#
_symmetry.space_group_name_H-M   'P 1'
#
loop_
_entity.id
_entity.type
_entity.pdbx_description
1 polymer ?
#
loop_
_entity_poly.entity_id
_entity_poly.type
_entity_poly.pdbx_seq_one_letter_code
_entity_poly.pdbx_strand_id
1 'polypeptide(L)' 'KSVYFAHCTSEMIFITHLLTEQPEKLAGPLLADTYVTLLKGRNAWYGQMLAKGELSPDMGDSIKGKG' A
#
# COMPACT_ATOMS: atom_id res chain seq x y z
N LYS A 1 5.71 -10.68 3.88
CA LYS A 1 5.69 -9.20 3.94
C LYS A 1 6.78 -8.58 3.06
N SER A 2 8.04 -8.96 3.22
CA SER A 2 9.17 -8.47 2.40
C SER A 2 9.05 -8.80 0.91
N VAL A 3 8.62 -10.02 0.54
CA VAL A 3 8.43 -10.42 -0.88
C VAL A 3 7.36 -9.56 -1.58
N TYR A 4 6.20 -9.38 -0.94
CA TYR A 4 5.14 -8.50 -1.44
C TYR A 4 5.60 -7.05 -1.58
N PHE A 5 6.36 -6.54 -0.61
CA PHE A 5 6.92 -5.18 -0.69
C PHE A 5 7.85 -5.01 -1.89
N ALA A 6 8.72 -5.98 -2.17
CA ALA A 6 9.62 -5.95 -3.31
C ALA A 6 8.85 -5.98 -4.65
N HIS A 7 7.81 -6.79 -4.76
CA HIS A 7 6.96 -6.84 -5.96
C HIS A 7 6.21 -5.53 -6.19
N CYS A 8 5.51 -5.01 -5.17
CA CYS A 8 4.81 -3.73 -5.28
C CYS A 8 5.76 -2.58 -5.62
N THR A 9 6.96 -2.56 -5.03
CA THR A 9 7.99 -1.56 -5.35
C THR A 9 8.41 -1.66 -6.82
N SER A 10 8.58 -2.87 -7.34
CA SER A 10 8.96 -3.10 -8.75
C SER A 10 7.87 -2.65 -9.71
N GLU A 11 6.60 -2.93 -9.39
CA GLU A 11 5.44 -2.50 -10.18
C GLU A 11 5.31 -0.97 -10.20
N MET A 12 5.47 -0.31 -9.05
CA MET A 12 5.41 1.15 -8.96
C MET A 12 6.56 1.81 -9.71
N ILE A 13 7.77 1.26 -9.64
CA ILE A 13 8.92 1.70 -10.45
C ILE A 13 8.60 1.57 -11.94
N PHE A 14 8.05 0.43 -12.36
CA PHE A 14 7.69 0.20 -13.76
C PHE A 14 6.67 1.22 -14.27
N ILE A 15 5.56 1.42 -13.53
CA ILE A 15 4.54 2.41 -13.87
C ILE A 15 5.13 3.82 -13.93
N THR A 16 6.00 4.18 -12.99
CA THR A 16 6.65 5.50 -12.97
C THR A 16 7.49 5.72 -14.22
N HIS A 17 8.29 4.74 -14.63
CA HIS A 17 9.08 4.83 -15.87
C HIS A 17 8.22 4.95 -17.13
N LEU A 18 6.99 4.42 -17.13
CA LEU A 18 6.08 4.57 -18.26
C LEU A 18 5.41 5.94 -18.32
N LEU A 19 5.18 6.58 -17.16
CA LEU A 19 4.35 7.78 -17.07
C LEU A 19 5.11 9.09 -16.91
N THR A 20 6.41 9.07 -16.58
CA THR A 20 7.21 10.28 -16.39
C THR A 20 8.52 10.26 -17.17
N GLU A 21 8.90 11.43 -17.68
CA GLU A 21 10.19 11.66 -18.34
C GLU A 21 11.37 11.70 -17.35
N GLN A 22 11.11 11.83 -16.04
CA GLN A 22 12.14 11.94 -14.99
C GLN A 22 11.85 11.03 -13.78
N PRO A 23 11.87 9.70 -13.93
CA PRO A 23 11.45 8.74 -12.91
C PRO A 23 12.34 8.74 -11.66
N GLU A 24 13.64 8.98 -11.79
CA GLU A 24 14.61 9.05 -10.68
C GLU A 24 14.24 10.08 -9.60
N LYS A 25 13.59 11.19 -9.98
CA LYS A 25 13.14 12.20 -8.99
C LYS A 25 12.06 11.67 -8.06
N LEU A 26 11.32 10.66 -8.49
CA LEU A 26 10.20 10.07 -7.75
C LEU A 26 10.61 8.82 -6.97
N ALA A 27 11.75 8.19 -7.27
CA ALA A 27 12.16 6.92 -6.66
C ALA A 27 12.23 6.98 -5.12
N GLY A 28 12.84 8.02 -4.55
CA GLY A 28 12.93 8.21 -3.10
C GLY A 28 11.56 8.43 -2.44
N PRO A 29 10.78 9.42 -2.87
CA PRO A 29 9.43 9.65 -2.37
C PRO A 29 8.50 8.43 -2.51
N LEU A 30 8.52 7.74 -3.66
CA LEU A 30 7.72 6.54 -3.89
C LEU A 30 8.07 5.42 -2.92
N LEU A 31 9.37 5.15 -2.71
CA LEU A 31 9.79 4.10 -1.79
C LEU A 31 9.36 4.38 -0.35
N ALA A 32 9.46 5.64 0.09
CA ALA A 32 9.04 6.06 1.43
C ALA A 32 7.51 5.91 1.62
N ASP A 33 6.71 6.39 0.67
CA ASP A 33 5.25 6.32 0.75
C ASP A 33 4.73 4.87 0.66
N THR A 34 5.30 4.08 -0.25
CA THR A 34 5.01 2.64 -0.40
C THR A 34 5.29 1.88 0.90
N TYR A 35 6.41 2.21 1.57
CA TYR A 35 6.77 1.61 2.85
C TYR A 35 5.75 1.92 3.95
N VAL A 36 5.35 3.19 4.08
CA VAL A 36 4.35 3.61 5.07
C VAL A 36 3.01 2.94 4.80
N THR A 37 2.57 2.88 3.53
CA THR A 37 1.27 2.33 3.13
C THR A 37 1.18 0.81 3.32
N LEU A 38 2.22 0.06 2.94
CA LEU A 38 2.18 -1.40 2.97
C LEU A 38 2.46 -2.00 4.35
N LEU A 39 3.25 -1.31 5.18
CA LEU A 39 3.72 -1.87 6.44
C LEU A 39 3.12 -1.19 7.67
N LYS A 40 2.52 -0.01 7.52
CA LYS A 40 1.93 0.78 8.61
C LYS A 40 0.61 1.43 8.18
N GLY A 41 -0.05 2.12 9.11
CA GLY A 41 -1.23 2.91 8.79
C GLY A 41 -2.53 2.11 8.63
N ARG A 42 -3.58 2.78 8.15
CA ARG A 42 -4.96 2.25 8.07
C ARG A 42 -5.09 1.11 7.04
N ASN A 43 -4.50 1.27 5.86
CA ASN A 43 -4.58 0.28 4.77
C ASN A 43 -4.02 -1.09 5.18
N ALA A 44 -2.84 -1.13 5.80
CA ALA A 44 -2.26 -2.38 6.30
C ALA A 44 -3.13 -3.06 7.36
N TRP A 45 -3.80 -2.29 8.23
CA TRP A 45 -4.71 -2.84 9.23
C TRP A 45 -6.00 -3.37 8.60
N TYR A 46 -6.61 -2.63 7.67
CA TYR A 46 -7.79 -3.11 6.95
C TYR A 46 -7.50 -4.45 6.27
N GLY A 47 -6.35 -4.56 5.57
CA GLY A 47 -5.91 -5.82 4.98
C GLY A 47 -5.75 -6.95 6.01
N GLN A 48 -5.22 -6.65 7.20
CA GLN A 48 -5.09 -7.64 8.27
C GLN A 48 -6.46 -8.09 8.82
N MET A 49 -7.38 -7.16 9.07
CA MET A 49 -8.70 -7.52 9.61
C MET A 49 -9.54 -8.29 8.59
N LEU A 50 -9.47 -7.90 7.31
CA LEU A 50 -10.08 -8.65 6.19
C LEU A 50 -9.52 -10.08 6.11
N ALA A 51 -8.19 -10.24 6.19
CA ALA A 51 -7.55 -11.56 6.14
C ALA A 51 -7.94 -12.47 7.33
N LYS A 52 -8.29 -11.88 8.47
CA LYS A 52 -8.79 -12.62 9.63
C LYS A 52 -10.31 -12.87 9.59
N GLY A 53 -11.03 -12.27 8.65
CA GLY A 53 -12.50 -12.26 8.63
C GLY A 53 -13.12 -11.40 9.72
N GLU A 54 -12.33 -10.54 10.38
CA GLU A 54 -12.83 -9.59 11.39
C GLU A 54 -13.52 -8.38 10.73
N LEU A 55 -13.21 -8.10 9.46
CA LEU A 55 -13.95 -7.17 8.61
C LEU A 55 -14.44 -7.87 7.34
N SER A 56 -15.52 -7.35 6.77
CA SER A 56 -16.08 -7.83 5.51
C SER A 56 -16.67 -6.67 4.69
N PRO A 57 -16.77 -6.81 3.35
CA PRO A 57 -17.27 -5.74 2.47
C PRO A 57 -18.68 -5.26 2.80
N ASP A 58 -19.53 -6.12 3.38
CA ASP A 58 -20.91 -5.81 3.78
C ASP A 58 -21.01 -4.89 5.01
N MET A 59 -19.91 -4.69 5.75
CA MET A 59 -19.86 -3.74 6.87
C MET A 59 -19.91 -2.27 6.42
N GLY A 60 -19.73 -2.00 5.12
CA GLY A 60 -19.76 -0.67 4.53
C GLY A 60 -18.57 0.21 4.94
N ASP A 61 -18.71 1.52 4.73
CA ASP A 61 -17.56 2.43 4.72
C ASP A 61 -17.17 2.98 6.11
N SER A 62 -17.99 2.74 7.13
CA SER A 62 -17.84 3.34 8.46
C SER A 62 -17.57 2.29 9.53
N ILE A 63 -16.30 1.89 9.62
CA ILE A 63 -15.84 0.81 10.51
C ILE A 63 -15.31 1.41 11.83
N LYS A 64 -16.00 1.12 12.95
CA LYS A 64 -15.57 1.55 14.29
C LYS A 64 -14.34 0.76 14.76
N GLY A 65 -13.40 1.42 15.45
CA GLY A 65 -12.30 0.73 16.15
C GLY A 65 -10.89 1.01 15.63
N LYS A 66 -10.73 1.86 14.62
CA LYS A 66 -9.40 2.36 14.26
C LYS A 66 -9.40 3.82 13.80
N GLY A 67 -9.30 4.73 14.78
CA GLY A 67 -9.00 6.14 14.57
C GLY A 67 -10.00 6.87 13.69
#